data_AF-A0A0Z8IUT7-F1
#
_entry.id   AF-A0A0Z8IUT7-F1
#
_cell.length_a   1.000
_cell.length_b   1.000
_cell.length_c   1.000
_cell.angle_alpha   90.00
_cell.angle_beta   90.00
_cell.angle_gamma   90.00
#
_symmetry.space_group_name_H-M   'P 1'
#
loop_
_entity.id
_entity.type
_entity.pdbx_description
1 polymer ?
#
loop_
_entity_poly.entity_id
_entity_poly.type
_entity_poly.pdbx_seq_one_letter_code
_entity_poly.pdbx_strand_id
1 'polypeptide(L)'
;MKKDMPFYYKNWVLIVAFVIGWAFYFIPTLIAALLLLRREKDFPCLTRDEYSEWLTVQAAKQTADDIINKANTEAQKIKNDAEKSAKDSMDRAKTVTSGWESKKNNLEQEIQKLKKEKQEVEIYLKEQSDIVLLKQTTVDFTDTITSNEIKNELSLIQLEEKELIKKDDSVIKFGSGRTKAEANKQSKQLLRAFNAEADYYISNVTAKNVDNYRNKLTKAFETLNNLFEIDKVKINQELLTLKLKQLDVMYKYQKQLEVERELLKAQKEEIREQQKVEKEIQQAKAKLEKEERQFQNEMSKLLKYLNSANNEVEQNIYADKIRELEDKIKELEKDKNDVLKRESNTRAGFVYIISNIGSFGQNVYKIGMTRRLEPMDRINELSSASVPFPFDVHALIFSEDAPALENTLHNYFRDKEVNKVNPRKEFFKVDLQEIKELVHKEYNNTVHFTDLAVAEQYYESIKLCSE
;
A
#
# COMPACT_ATOMS: atom_id res chain seq x y z
N MET A 1 -52.40 -46.41 -103.59
CA MET A 1 -52.04 -46.46 -105.03
C MET A 1 -53.11 -45.98 -106.02
N LYS A 2 -54.44 -46.12 -105.81
CA LYS A 2 -55.44 -45.54 -106.74
C LYS A 2 -55.48 -43.99 -106.80
N LYS A 3 -54.87 -43.30 -105.84
CA LYS A 3 -54.98 -41.84 -105.68
C LYS A 3 -54.00 -41.04 -106.56
N ASP A 4 -52.89 -41.63 -106.99
CA ASP A 4 -51.82 -40.95 -107.75
C ASP A 4 -51.71 -41.39 -109.22
N MET A 5 -52.72 -42.10 -109.75
CA MET A 5 -52.71 -42.57 -111.14
C MET A 5 -53.03 -41.42 -112.11
N PRO A 6 -52.19 -41.15 -113.14
CA PRO A 6 -52.45 -40.13 -114.16
C PRO A 6 -53.80 -40.33 -114.84
N PHE A 7 -54.48 -39.23 -115.16
CA PHE A 7 -55.87 -39.24 -115.63
C PHE A 7 -56.10 -40.13 -116.87
N TYR A 8 -55.16 -40.14 -117.82
CA TYR A 8 -55.24 -40.92 -119.05
C TYR A 8 -55.10 -42.44 -118.89
N TYR A 9 -54.69 -42.92 -117.71
CA TYR A 9 -54.63 -44.36 -117.38
C TYR A 9 -55.86 -44.88 -116.63
N LYS A 10 -56.80 -43.99 -116.26
CA LYS A 10 -58.04 -44.38 -115.57
C LYS A 10 -58.90 -45.25 -116.48
N ASN A 11 -59.45 -46.34 -115.92
CA ASN A 11 -60.22 -47.34 -116.66
C ASN A 11 -61.31 -46.74 -117.56
N TRP A 12 -62.06 -45.75 -117.05
CA TRP A 12 -63.15 -45.15 -117.80
C TRP A 12 -62.67 -44.33 -119.01
N VAL A 13 -61.47 -43.71 -118.95
CA VAL A 13 -60.90 -42.93 -120.06
C VAL A 13 -60.51 -43.86 -121.21
N LEU A 14 -59.90 -45.01 -120.90
CA LEU A 14 -59.55 -46.02 -121.90
C LEU A 14 -60.80 -46.63 -122.55
N ILE A 15 -61.85 -46.93 -121.77
CA ILE A 15 -63.12 -47.46 -122.28
C ILE A 15 -63.76 -46.47 -123.26
N VAL A 16 -63.81 -45.18 -122.91
CA VAL A 16 -64.34 -44.13 -123.79
C VAL A 16 -63.55 -44.04 -125.10
N ALA A 17 -62.21 -44.12 -125.03
CA ALA A 17 -61.35 -44.12 -126.22
C ALA A 17 -61.56 -45.34 -127.14
N PHE A 18 -61.88 -46.51 -126.59
CA PHE A 18 -62.24 -47.70 -127.37
C PHE A 18 -63.61 -47.57 -128.06
N VAL A 19 -64.61 -47.01 -127.36
CA VAL A 19 -65.98 -46.86 -127.88
C VAL A 19 -66.06 -45.81 -128.99
N ILE A 20 -65.33 -44.70 -128.86
CA ILE A 20 -65.34 -43.60 -129.84
C ILE A 20 -64.52 -43.94 -131.11
N GLY A 21 -63.67 -44.98 -131.06
CA GLY A 21 -62.74 -45.32 -132.15
C GLY A 21 -63.40 -45.55 -133.51
N TRP A 22 -64.62 -46.08 -133.56
CA TRP A 22 -65.35 -46.32 -134.81
C TRP A 22 -65.63 -45.02 -135.59
N ALA A 23 -65.74 -43.88 -134.90
CA ALA A 23 -66.18 -42.62 -135.46
C ALA A 23 -65.01 -41.81 -136.05
N PHE A 24 -63.78 -42.19 -135.69
CA PHE A 24 -62.56 -41.48 -136.03
C PHE A 24 -61.52 -42.41 -136.65
N TYR A 25 -61.95 -43.25 -137.60
CA TYR A 25 -61.08 -44.15 -138.37
C TYR A 25 -60.11 -44.99 -137.51
N PHE A 26 -60.55 -45.44 -136.33
CA PHE A 26 -59.80 -46.31 -135.41
C PHE A 26 -58.47 -45.75 -134.84
N ILE A 27 -58.18 -44.46 -135.02
CA ILE A 27 -57.00 -43.81 -134.42
C ILE A 27 -57.06 -43.81 -132.87
N PRO A 28 -58.20 -43.44 -132.23
CA PRO A 28 -58.30 -43.43 -130.77
C PRO A 28 -58.14 -44.80 -130.13
N THR A 29 -58.60 -45.87 -130.81
CA THR A 29 -58.48 -47.26 -130.36
C THR A 29 -57.03 -47.74 -130.35
N LEU A 30 -56.21 -47.34 -131.33
CA LEU A 30 -54.78 -47.66 -131.37
C LEU A 30 -54.01 -46.95 -130.25
N ILE A 31 -54.32 -45.66 -130.00
CA ILE A 31 -53.75 -44.90 -128.89
C ILE A 31 -54.17 -45.52 -127.55
N ALA A 32 -55.44 -45.93 -127.41
CA ALA A 32 -55.93 -46.58 -126.20
C ALA A 32 -55.23 -47.92 -125.94
N ALA A 33 -55.01 -48.74 -126.96
CA ALA A 33 -54.28 -50.00 -126.84
C ALA A 33 -52.81 -49.77 -126.43
N LEU A 34 -52.15 -48.78 -127.04
CA LEU A 34 -50.77 -48.40 -126.70
C LEU A 34 -50.66 -47.86 -125.26
N LEU A 35 -51.62 -47.05 -124.83
CA LEU A 35 -51.71 -46.58 -123.44
C LEU A 35 -52.00 -47.72 -122.47
N LEU A 36 -52.80 -48.72 -122.85
CA LEU A 36 -53.10 -49.86 -121.99
C LEU A 36 -51.84 -50.72 -121.75
N LEU A 37 -51.06 -50.97 -122.80
CA LEU A 37 -49.76 -51.66 -122.69
C LEU A 37 -48.74 -50.86 -121.88
N ARG A 38 -48.73 -49.52 -122.00
CA ARG A 38 -47.83 -48.66 -121.22
C ARG A 38 -48.26 -48.56 -119.76
N ARG A 39 -49.56 -48.60 -119.47
CA ARG A 39 -50.12 -48.61 -118.11
C ARG A 39 -49.63 -49.81 -117.32
N GLU A 40 -49.60 -50.98 -117.95
CA GLU A 40 -49.17 -52.21 -117.30
C GLU A 40 -47.68 -52.19 -116.94
N LYS A 41 -46.85 -51.48 -117.72
CA LYS A 41 -45.43 -51.22 -117.41
C LYS A 41 -45.22 -50.16 -116.32
N ASP A 42 -45.94 -49.04 -116.40
CA ASP A 42 -45.73 -47.89 -115.50
C ASP A 42 -46.40 -48.10 -114.13
N PHE A 43 -47.50 -48.86 -114.09
CA PHE A 43 -48.28 -49.14 -112.88
C PHE A 43 -48.66 -50.62 -112.85
N PRO A 44 -47.72 -51.53 -112.52
CA PRO A 44 -48.06 -52.93 -112.36
C PRO A 44 -49.18 -53.08 -111.34
N CYS A 45 -50.23 -53.81 -111.72
CA CYS A 45 -51.33 -54.12 -110.82
C CYS A 45 -50.76 -55.01 -109.72
N LEU A 46 -50.71 -54.52 -108.48
CA LEU A 46 -50.35 -55.35 -107.32
C LEU A 46 -51.16 -56.64 -107.38
N THR A 47 -50.46 -57.78 -107.37
CA THR A 47 -51.11 -59.07 -107.23
C THR A 47 -51.81 -59.14 -105.87
N ARG A 48 -52.81 -60.01 -105.75
CA ARG A 48 -53.63 -60.13 -104.52
C ARG A 48 -52.76 -60.36 -103.28
N ASP A 49 -51.64 -61.06 -103.45
CA ASP A 49 -50.69 -61.39 -102.38
C ASP A 49 -49.88 -60.14 -101.95
N GLU A 50 -49.34 -59.37 -102.89
CA GLU A 50 -48.57 -58.14 -102.60
C GLU A 50 -49.42 -57.05 -101.93
N TYR A 51 -50.72 -56.97 -102.27
CA TYR A 51 -51.65 -56.04 -101.60
C TYR A 51 -51.93 -56.44 -100.16
N SER A 52 -52.01 -57.74 -99.88
CA SER A 52 -52.18 -58.24 -98.51
C SER A 52 -50.94 -57.93 -97.66
N GLU A 53 -49.75 -58.08 -98.23
CA GLU A 53 -48.48 -57.75 -97.58
C GLU A 53 -48.38 -56.25 -97.27
N TRP A 54 -48.76 -55.37 -98.20
CA TRP A 54 -48.82 -53.92 -97.97
C TRP A 54 -49.78 -53.53 -96.83
N LEU A 55 -50.94 -54.19 -96.72
CA LEU A 55 -51.88 -53.98 -95.60
C LEU A 55 -51.25 -54.40 -94.26
N THR A 56 -50.52 -55.51 -94.23
CA THR A 56 -49.79 -55.92 -93.02
C THR A 56 -48.72 -54.91 -92.62
N VAL A 57 -48.00 -54.33 -93.59
CA VAL A 57 -46.99 -53.28 -93.36
C VAL A 57 -47.62 -52.00 -92.82
N GLN A 58 -48.80 -51.59 -93.32
CA GLN A 58 -49.49 -50.40 -92.80
C GLN A 58 -50.03 -50.62 -91.38
N ALA A 59 -50.59 -51.79 -91.09
CA ALA A 59 -51.01 -52.16 -89.74
C ALA A 59 -49.81 -52.22 -88.77
N ALA A 60 -48.68 -52.76 -89.22
CA ALA A 60 -47.42 -52.76 -88.47
C ALA A 60 -46.90 -51.33 -88.20
N LYS A 61 -47.08 -50.42 -89.16
CA LYS A 61 -46.69 -49.01 -88.98
C LYS A 61 -47.57 -48.29 -87.96
N GLN A 62 -48.89 -48.46 -88.03
CA GLN A 62 -49.82 -47.87 -87.06
C GLN A 62 -49.56 -48.38 -85.64
N THR A 63 -49.32 -49.69 -85.49
CA THR A 63 -48.97 -50.27 -84.19
C THR A 63 -47.63 -49.75 -83.67
N ALA A 64 -46.63 -49.55 -84.54
CA ALA A 64 -45.36 -48.93 -84.17
C ALA A 64 -45.55 -47.47 -83.70
N ASP A 65 -46.33 -46.67 -84.42
CA ASP A 65 -46.61 -45.27 -84.06
C ASP A 65 -47.36 -45.17 -82.72
N ASP A 66 -48.31 -46.06 -82.45
CA ASP A 66 -49.03 -46.14 -81.17
C ASP A 66 -48.10 -46.52 -80.00
N ILE A 67 -47.16 -47.45 -80.23
CA ILE A 67 -46.15 -47.81 -79.22
C ILE A 67 -45.25 -46.63 -78.92
N ILE A 68 -44.79 -45.90 -79.95
CA ILE A 68 -43.94 -44.71 -79.78
C ILE A 68 -44.68 -43.62 -79.00
N ASN A 69 -45.95 -43.35 -79.34
CA ASN A 69 -46.74 -42.35 -78.65
C ASN A 69 -46.98 -42.73 -77.18
N LYS A 70 -47.31 -43.99 -76.88
CA LYS A 70 -47.43 -44.47 -75.50
C LYS A 70 -46.12 -44.32 -74.73
N ALA A 71 -45.00 -44.78 -75.31
CA ALA A 71 -43.68 -44.64 -74.71
C ALA A 71 -43.31 -43.17 -74.43
N ASN A 72 -43.62 -42.25 -75.35
CA ASN A 72 -43.39 -40.83 -75.16
C ASN A 72 -44.26 -40.23 -74.03
N THR A 73 -45.53 -40.62 -73.94
CA THR A 73 -46.41 -40.15 -72.84
C THR A 73 -45.97 -40.68 -71.48
N GLU A 74 -45.51 -41.94 -71.41
CA GLU A 74 -44.97 -42.53 -70.18
C GLU A 74 -43.65 -41.87 -69.80
N ALA A 75 -42.74 -41.66 -70.75
CA ALA A 75 -41.49 -40.93 -70.53
C ALA A 75 -41.73 -39.51 -70.00
N GLN A 76 -42.73 -38.80 -70.54
CA GLN A 76 -43.07 -37.45 -70.06
C GLN A 76 -43.66 -37.47 -68.65
N LYS A 77 -44.48 -38.46 -68.30
CA LYS A 77 -45.00 -38.64 -66.93
C LYS A 77 -43.86 -38.91 -65.95
N ILE A 78 -42.97 -39.86 -66.28
CA ILE A 78 -41.80 -40.18 -65.46
C ILE A 78 -40.92 -38.94 -65.26
N LYS A 79 -40.70 -38.16 -66.32
CA LYS A 79 -39.93 -36.90 -66.24
C LYS A 79 -40.60 -35.89 -65.31
N ASN A 80 -41.89 -35.65 -65.46
CA ASN A 80 -42.61 -34.68 -64.62
C ASN A 80 -42.66 -35.13 -63.14
N ASP A 81 -42.84 -36.42 -62.87
CA ASP A 81 -42.84 -36.98 -61.52
C ASP A 81 -41.45 -36.90 -60.88
N ALA A 82 -40.40 -37.13 -61.67
CA ALA A 82 -39.01 -36.94 -61.24
C ALA A 82 -38.70 -35.47 -60.96
N GLU A 83 -39.14 -34.53 -61.80
CA GLU A 83 -38.96 -33.09 -61.59
C GLU A 83 -39.70 -32.59 -60.33
N LYS A 84 -40.93 -33.07 -60.10
CA LYS A 84 -41.69 -32.74 -58.89
C LYS A 84 -41.00 -33.28 -57.64
N SER A 85 -40.57 -34.54 -57.67
CA SER A 85 -39.85 -35.17 -56.54
C SER A 85 -38.50 -34.49 -56.26
N ALA A 86 -37.79 -34.05 -57.32
CA ALA A 86 -36.56 -33.28 -57.20
C ALA A 86 -36.80 -31.91 -56.56
N LYS A 87 -37.89 -31.22 -56.93
CA LYS A 87 -38.26 -29.93 -56.35
C LYS A 87 -38.64 -30.07 -54.87
N ASP A 88 -39.46 -31.05 -54.53
CA ASP A 88 -39.90 -31.31 -53.15
C ASP A 88 -38.74 -31.73 -52.24
N SER A 89 -37.75 -32.47 -52.78
CA SER A 89 -36.53 -32.80 -52.04
C SER A 89 -35.62 -31.58 -51.87
N MET A 90 -35.50 -30.71 -52.87
CA MET A 90 -34.72 -29.47 -52.80
C MET A 90 -35.31 -28.47 -51.80
N ASP A 91 -36.63 -28.32 -51.75
CA ASP A 91 -37.30 -27.40 -50.82
C ASP A 91 -37.22 -27.91 -49.37
N ARG A 92 -37.34 -29.24 -49.17
CA ARG A 92 -37.04 -29.86 -47.86
C ARG A 92 -35.59 -29.63 -47.44
N ALA A 93 -34.64 -29.82 -48.35
CA ALA A 93 -33.23 -29.57 -48.07
C ALA A 93 -33.00 -28.10 -47.68
N LYS A 94 -33.51 -27.12 -48.43
CA LYS A 94 -33.40 -25.69 -48.11
C LYS A 94 -33.97 -25.35 -46.73
N THR A 95 -35.15 -25.90 -46.41
CA THR A 95 -35.78 -25.66 -45.11
C THR A 95 -34.90 -26.19 -43.98
N VAL A 96 -34.36 -27.40 -44.12
CA VAL A 96 -33.44 -28.00 -43.16
C VAL A 96 -32.15 -27.18 -43.04
N THR A 97 -31.54 -26.77 -44.16
CA THR A 97 -30.32 -25.94 -44.16
C THR A 97 -30.55 -24.61 -43.45
N SER A 98 -31.65 -23.90 -43.75
CA SER A 98 -31.96 -22.62 -43.10
C SER A 98 -32.20 -22.74 -41.58
N GLY A 99 -32.78 -23.86 -41.14
CA GLY A 99 -32.94 -24.17 -39.72
C GLY A 99 -31.60 -24.44 -39.03
N TRP A 100 -30.66 -25.11 -39.71
CA TRP A 100 -29.30 -25.32 -39.20
C TRP A 100 -28.48 -24.03 -39.19
N GLU A 101 -28.59 -23.19 -40.23
CA GLU A 101 -27.96 -21.87 -40.29
C GLU A 101 -28.40 -20.98 -39.11
N SER A 102 -29.69 -20.97 -38.81
CA SER A 102 -30.25 -20.20 -37.69
C SER A 102 -29.74 -20.72 -36.34
N LYS A 103 -29.69 -22.06 -36.15
CA LYS A 103 -29.12 -22.67 -34.94
C LYS A 103 -27.63 -22.36 -34.81
N LYS A 104 -26.86 -22.41 -35.90
CA LYS A 104 -25.45 -22.07 -35.94
C LYS A 104 -25.22 -20.62 -35.51
N ASN A 105 -25.98 -19.67 -36.07
CA ASN A 105 -25.88 -18.26 -35.68
C ASN A 105 -26.22 -18.04 -34.19
N ASN A 106 -27.26 -18.70 -33.67
CA ASN A 106 -27.61 -18.60 -32.25
C ASN A 106 -26.48 -19.14 -31.35
N LEU A 107 -25.91 -20.30 -31.70
CA LEU A 107 -24.78 -20.88 -30.97
C LEU A 107 -23.53 -19.99 -31.06
N GLU A 108 -23.25 -19.38 -32.21
CA GLU A 108 -22.13 -18.44 -32.36
C GLU A 108 -22.30 -17.19 -31.47
N GLN A 109 -23.52 -16.65 -31.37
CA GLN A 109 -23.83 -15.54 -30.47
C GLN A 109 -23.65 -15.93 -29.00
N GLU A 110 -24.11 -17.13 -28.62
CA GLU A 110 -23.98 -17.64 -27.26
C GLU A 110 -22.51 -17.88 -26.88
N ILE A 111 -21.71 -18.44 -27.80
CA ILE A 111 -20.26 -18.60 -27.63
C ILE A 111 -19.58 -17.23 -27.45
N GLN A 112 -19.98 -16.21 -28.22
CA GLN A 112 -19.43 -14.86 -28.05
C GLN A 112 -19.78 -14.25 -26.70
N LYS A 113 -21.02 -14.45 -26.23
CA LYS A 113 -21.47 -13.99 -24.92
C LYS A 113 -20.69 -14.66 -23.79
N LEU A 114 -20.59 -15.99 -23.81
CA LEU A 114 -19.83 -16.77 -22.83
C LEU A 114 -18.34 -16.40 -22.81
N LYS A 115 -17.75 -16.07 -23.96
CA LYS A 115 -16.36 -15.58 -24.02
C LYS A 115 -16.17 -14.24 -23.30
N LYS A 116 -17.13 -13.31 -23.44
CA LYS A 116 -17.08 -12.02 -22.74
C LYS A 116 -17.24 -12.20 -21.23
N GLU A 117 -18.24 -12.99 -20.81
CA GLU A 117 -18.47 -13.29 -19.38
C GLU A 117 -17.24 -13.97 -18.76
N LYS A 118 -16.61 -14.90 -19.48
CA LYS A 118 -15.36 -15.53 -19.02
C LYS A 118 -14.24 -14.49 -18.82
N GLN A 119 -14.08 -13.53 -19.73
CA GLN A 119 -13.06 -12.48 -19.59
C GLN A 119 -13.32 -11.58 -18.39
N GLU A 120 -14.58 -11.18 -18.15
CA GLU A 120 -14.95 -10.37 -16.99
C GLU A 120 -14.67 -11.10 -15.68
N VAL A 121 -15.03 -12.39 -15.59
CA VAL A 121 -14.74 -13.24 -14.42
C VAL A 121 -13.24 -13.44 -14.22
N GLU A 122 -12.44 -13.61 -15.29
CA GLU A 122 -10.98 -13.73 -15.20
C GLU A 122 -10.33 -12.45 -14.65
N ILE A 123 -10.80 -11.26 -15.06
CA ILE A 123 -10.31 -9.97 -14.55
C ILE A 123 -10.63 -9.86 -13.05
N TYR A 124 -11.88 -10.12 -12.66
CA TYR A 124 -12.31 -10.06 -11.27
C TYR A 124 -11.52 -11.03 -10.37
N LEU A 125 -11.30 -12.27 -10.84
CA LEU A 125 -10.50 -13.26 -10.12
C LEU A 125 -9.05 -12.81 -9.95
N LYS A 126 -8.47 -12.17 -10.96
CA LYS A 126 -7.09 -11.65 -10.89
C LYS A 126 -6.99 -10.55 -9.83
N GLU A 127 -7.88 -9.56 -9.86
CA GLU A 127 -7.92 -8.46 -8.88
C GLU A 127 -8.07 -8.98 -7.45
N GLN A 128 -9.01 -9.90 -7.21
CA GLN A 128 -9.20 -10.51 -5.90
C GLN A 128 -7.99 -11.33 -5.47
N SER A 129 -7.35 -12.05 -6.39
CA SER A 129 -6.14 -12.83 -6.09
C SER A 129 -4.95 -11.95 -5.69
N ASP A 130 -4.82 -10.77 -6.30
CA ASP A 130 -3.77 -9.80 -6.01
C ASP A 130 -4.01 -9.16 -4.63
N ILE A 131 -5.27 -8.82 -4.31
CA ILE A 131 -5.65 -8.30 -2.97
C ILE A 131 -5.38 -9.33 -1.87
N VAL A 132 -5.76 -10.59 -2.09
CA VAL A 132 -5.54 -11.68 -1.12
C VAL A 132 -4.06 -11.96 -0.95
N LEU A 133 -3.29 -11.98 -2.04
CA LEU A 133 -1.85 -12.15 -1.97
C LEU A 133 -1.24 -11.05 -1.10
N LEU A 134 -1.61 -9.80 -1.36
CA LEU A 134 -1.07 -8.65 -0.65
C LEU A 134 -1.35 -8.71 0.86
N LYS A 135 -2.59 -9.00 1.24
CA LYS A 135 -2.97 -9.18 2.66
C LYS A 135 -2.23 -10.33 3.34
N GLN A 136 -1.85 -11.36 2.58
CA GLN A 136 -1.13 -12.52 3.12
C GLN A 136 0.39 -12.35 3.14
N THR A 137 0.91 -11.34 2.46
CA THR A 137 2.36 -11.16 2.30
C THR A 137 2.87 -9.86 2.87
N THR A 138 2.04 -8.88 3.22
CA THR A 138 2.51 -7.59 3.75
C THR A 138 1.75 -7.19 5.00
N VAL A 139 2.46 -6.80 6.04
CA VAL A 139 1.87 -6.14 7.22
C VAL A 139 1.81 -4.63 6.99
N ASP A 140 0.67 -4.03 7.34
CA ASP A 140 0.52 -2.57 7.31
C ASP A 140 0.97 -1.97 8.66
N PHE A 141 2.01 -1.16 8.63
CA PHE A 141 2.57 -0.51 9.83
C PHE A 141 2.02 0.91 10.06
N THR A 142 1.25 1.45 9.12
CA THR A 142 0.82 2.86 9.10
C THR A 142 -0.15 3.23 10.23
N ASP A 143 -0.85 2.25 10.82
CA ASP A 143 -1.81 2.47 11.90
C ASP A 143 -1.15 2.77 13.26
N THR A 144 0.11 2.38 13.43
CA THR A 144 0.85 2.58 14.69
C THR A 144 1.66 3.89 14.71
N ILE A 145 1.65 4.64 13.60
CA ILE A 145 2.47 5.84 13.41
C ILE A 145 1.62 7.08 13.68
N THR A 146 2.01 7.86 14.69
CA THR A 146 1.32 9.11 15.06
C THR A 146 1.69 10.29 14.15
N SER A 147 2.92 10.34 13.65
CA SER A 147 3.39 11.42 12.76
C SER A 147 2.83 11.25 11.35
N ASN A 148 2.04 12.21 10.90
CA ASN A 148 1.42 12.20 9.57
C ASN A 148 2.45 12.21 8.43
N GLU A 149 3.59 12.88 8.61
CA GLU A 149 4.66 12.96 7.58
C GLU A 149 5.33 11.59 7.37
N ILE A 150 5.69 10.93 8.46
CA ILE A 150 6.29 9.59 8.45
C ILE A 150 5.27 8.56 7.94
N LYS A 151 4.00 8.71 8.34
CA LYS A 151 2.90 7.86 7.85
C LYS A 151 2.74 8.00 6.34
N ASN A 152 2.81 9.22 5.80
CA ASN A 152 2.74 9.48 4.36
C ASN A 152 3.94 8.89 3.62
N GLU A 153 5.16 9.10 4.12
CA GLU A 153 6.39 8.53 3.53
C GLU A 153 6.32 6.99 3.49
N LEU A 154 5.92 6.36 4.59
CA LEU A 154 5.78 4.91 4.66
C LEU A 154 4.63 4.39 3.76
N SER A 155 3.52 5.13 3.67
CA SER A 155 2.41 4.79 2.76
C SER A 155 2.83 4.86 1.29
N LEU A 156 3.65 5.85 0.91
CA LEU A 156 4.19 5.96 -0.45
C LEU A 156 5.09 4.77 -0.78
N ILE A 157 6.00 4.40 0.13
CA ILE A 157 6.89 3.24 -0.08
C ILE A 157 6.09 1.92 -0.13
N GLN A 158 5.03 1.79 0.68
CA GLN A 158 4.11 0.65 0.59
C GLN A 158 3.33 0.62 -0.73
N LEU A 159 2.97 1.77 -1.29
CA LEU A 159 2.32 1.84 -2.60
C LEU A 159 3.29 1.42 -3.71
N GLU A 160 4.55 1.86 -3.67
CA GLU A 160 5.59 1.41 -4.59
C GLU A 160 5.80 -0.11 -4.51
N GLU A 161 5.85 -0.67 -3.30
CA GLU A 161 5.93 -2.13 -3.09
C GLU A 161 4.69 -2.84 -3.69
N LYS A 162 3.49 -2.31 -3.48
CA LYS A 162 2.24 -2.85 -4.03
C LYS A 162 2.24 -2.84 -5.56
N GLU A 163 2.71 -1.76 -6.18
CA GLU A 163 2.82 -1.69 -7.63
C GLU A 163 3.82 -2.70 -8.19
N LEU A 164 4.95 -2.87 -7.52
CA LEU A 164 6.00 -3.78 -7.93
C LEU A 164 5.55 -5.25 -7.86
N ILE A 165 4.72 -5.59 -6.87
CA ILE A 165 4.06 -6.90 -6.77
C ILE A 165 2.98 -7.07 -7.87
N LYS A 166 2.17 -6.04 -8.16
CA LYS A 166 1.12 -6.09 -9.20
C LYS A 166 1.69 -6.26 -10.61
N LYS A 167 2.85 -5.65 -10.89
CA LYS A 167 3.54 -5.74 -12.19
C LYS A 167 4.24 -7.10 -12.40
N ASP A 168 4.27 -7.97 -11.37
CA ASP A 168 5.02 -9.25 -11.35
C ASP A 168 6.55 -9.07 -11.46
N ASP A 169 7.05 -7.87 -11.12
CA ASP A 169 8.47 -7.50 -11.17
C ASP A 169 9.19 -7.72 -9.82
N SER A 170 8.46 -8.13 -8.78
CA SER A 170 9.00 -8.42 -7.44
C SER A 170 9.87 -9.67 -7.39
N VAL A 171 9.59 -10.65 -8.26
CA VAL A 171 10.32 -11.92 -8.34
C VAL A 171 10.68 -12.21 -9.79
N ILE A 172 11.97 -12.27 -10.05
CA ILE A 172 12.54 -12.67 -11.33
C ILE A 172 12.45 -14.20 -11.46
N LYS A 173 11.75 -14.67 -12.50
CA LYS A 173 11.60 -16.09 -12.83
C LYS A 173 12.54 -16.42 -14.00
N PHE A 174 13.49 -17.34 -13.82
CA PHE A 174 14.52 -17.62 -14.83
C PHE A 174 14.64 -19.11 -15.16
N GLY A 175 14.27 -19.48 -16.38
CA GLY A 175 14.52 -20.80 -16.96
C GLY A 175 13.29 -21.47 -17.60
N SER A 176 13.55 -22.35 -18.57
CA SER A 176 12.55 -23.13 -19.29
C SER A 176 12.37 -24.50 -18.64
N GLY A 177 11.13 -24.90 -18.35
CA GLY A 177 10.80 -26.27 -17.91
C GLY A 177 9.72 -26.43 -16.83
N ARG A 178 9.32 -25.37 -16.12
CA ARG A 178 8.18 -25.41 -15.16
C ARG A 178 6.92 -24.79 -15.74
N THR A 179 5.76 -25.24 -15.26
CA THR A 179 4.49 -24.60 -15.63
C THR A 179 4.39 -23.21 -15.00
N LYS A 180 3.67 -22.29 -15.67
CA LYS A 180 3.45 -20.93 -15.15
C LYS A 180 2.81 -20.93 -13.75
N ALA A 181 1.96 -21.92 -13.46
CA ALA A 181 1.30 -22.08 -12.17
C ALA A 181 2.29 -22.42 -11.04
N GLU A 182 3.24 -23.33 -11.29
CA GLU A 182 4.26 -23.72 -10.29
C GLU A 182 5.22 -22.57 -9.99
N ALA A 183 5.70 -21.87 -11.02
CA ALA A 183 6.57 -20.71 -10.84
C ALA A 183 5.89 -19.60 -10.02
N ASN A 184 4.59 -19.37 -10.26
CA ASN A 184 3.81 -18.41 -9.48
C ASN A 184 3.63 -18.85 -8.02
N LYS A 185 3.39 -20.14 -7.77
CA LYS A 185 3.27 -20.68 -6.40
C LYS A 185 4.58 -20.48 -5.62
N GLN A 186 5.72 -20.77 -6.25
CA GLN A 186 7.03 -20.59 -5.64
C GLN A 186 7.36 -19.11 -5.39
N SER A 187 7.04 -18.24 -6.35
CA SER A 187 7.21 -16.78 -6.18
C SER A 187 6.42 -16.25 -4.98
N LYS A 188 5.18 -16.72 -4.79
CA LYS A 188 4.35 -16.36 -3.63
C LYS A 188 4.94 -16.86 -2.31
N GLN A 189 5.52 -18.07 -2.29
CA GLN A 189 6.17 -18.62 -1.10
C GLN A 189 7.43 -17.83 -0.73
N LEU A 190 8.26 -17.51 -1.71
CA LEU A 190 9.46 -16.69 -1.54
C LEU A 190 9.12 -15.30 -1.00
N LEU A 191 8.13 -14.61 -1.62
CA LEU A 191 7.68 -13.30 -1.14
C LEU A 191 7.14 -13.36 0.29
N ARG A 192 6.35 -14.39 0.63
CA ARG A 192 5.84 -14.55 2.00
C ARG A 192 6.96 -14.75 3.00
N ALA A 193 7.95 -15.58 2.67
CA ALA A 193 9.09 -15.84 3.56
C ALA A 193 9.92 -14.56 3.78
N PHE A 194 10.27 -13.87 2.69
CA PHE A 194 11.05 -12.63 2.78
C PHE A 194 10.32 -11.53 3.53
N ASN A 195 9.04 -11.31 3.22
CA ASN A 195 8.27 -10.28 3.88
C ASN A 195 8.04 -10.60 5.36
N ALA A 196 7.86 -11.86 5.76
CA ALA A 196 7.75 -12.20 7.18
C ALA A 196 9.03 -11.83 7.96
N GLU A 197 10.22 -12.10 7.39
CA GLU A 197 11.48 -11.69 8.00
C GLU A 197 11.67 -10.16 7.98
N ALA A 198 11.37 -9.52 6.85
CA ALA A 198 11.50 -8.08 6.70
C ALA A 198 10.59 -7.32 7.66
N ASP A 199 9.33 -7.73 7.77
CA ASP A 199 8.31 -7.14 8.63
C ASP A 199 8.69 -7.28 10.12
N TYR A 200 9.33 -8.39 10.50
CA TYR A 200 9.90 -8.57 11.84
C TYR A 200 11.03 -7.57 12.12
N TYR A 201 11.96 -7.38 11.18
CA TYR A 201 13.07 -6.44 11.36
C TYR A 201 12.60 -4.99 11.36
N ILE A 202 11.66 -4.62 10.47
CA ILE A 202 11.11 -3.27 10.38
C ILE A 202 10.36 -2.91 11.67
N SER A 203 9.50 -3.81 12.18
CA SER A 203 8.71 -3.53 13.40
C SER A 203 9.54 -3.43 14.69
N ASN A 204 10.68 -4.12 14.78
CA ASN A 204 11.50 -4.18 15.99
C ASN A 204 12.78 -3.33 15.90
N VAL A 205 12.86 -2.41 14.93
CA VAL A 205 14.03 -1.55 14.76
C VAL A 205 14.14 -0.57 15.93
N THR A 206 15.35 -0.38 16.42
CA THR A 206 15.72 0.55 17.50
C THR A 206 17.02 1.25 17.12
N ALA A 207 17.37 2.33 17.82
CA ALA A 207 18.62 3.04 17.55
C ALA A 207 19.89 2.20 17.74
N LYS A 208 19.82 1.12 18.53
CA LYS A 208 20.96 0.24 18.81
C LYS A 208 21.16 -0.85 17.76
N ASN A 209 20.08 -1.27 17.09
CA ASN A 209 20.10 -2.47 16.25
C ASN A 209 19.92 -2.18 14.75
N VAL A 210 19.74 -0.91 14.36
CA VAL A 210 19.44 -0.51 12.97
C VAL A 210 20.42 -1.10 11.96
N ASP A 211 21.74 -1.00 12.21
CA ASP A 211 22.76 -1.52 11.30
C ASP A 211 22.80 -3.06 11.29
N ASN A 212 22.59 -3.68 12.45
CA ASN A 212 22.47 -5.14 12.54
C ASN A 212 21.25 -5.63 11.74
N TYR A 213 20.12 -4.92 11.81
CA TYR A 213 18.90 -5.29 11.11
C TYR A 213 18.98 -5.02 9.61
N ARG A 214 19.67 -3.96 9.16
CA ARG A 214 20.03 -3.77 7.74
C ARG A 214 20.84 -4.94 7.20
N ASN A 215 21.86 -5.38 7.96
CA ASN A 215 22.69 -6.52 7.59
C ASN A 215 21.90 -7.83 7.59
N LYS A 216 21.04 -8.06 8.59
CA LYS A 216 20.18 -9.25 8.64
C LYS A 216 19.16 -9.29 7.50
N LEU A 217 18.55 -8.16 7.16
CA LEU A 217 17.63 -8.05 6.03
C LEU A 217 18.33 -8.35 4.70
N THR A 218 19.55 -7.84 4.51
CA THR A 218 20.37 -8.13 3.33
C THR A 218 20.75 -9.61 3.27
N LYS A 219 21.17 -10.21 4.39
CA LYS A 219 21.46 -11.64 4.48
C LYS A 219 20.24 -12.52 4.24
N ALA A 220 19.07 -12.12 4.73
CA ALA A 220 17.80 -12.81 4.48
C ALA A 220 17.49 -12.84 2.98
N PHE A 221 17.64 -11.70 2.31
CA PHE A 221 17.50 -11.59 0.86
C PHE A 221 18.46 -12.53 0.11
N GLU A 222 19.75 -12.53 0.46
CA GLU A 222 20.75 -13.40 -0.16
C GLU A 222 20.45 -14.89 0.09
N THR A 223 20.13 -15.26 1.33
CA THR A 223 19.87 -16.64 1.74
C THR A 223 18.64 -17.21 1.05
N LEU A 224 17.54 -16.44 1.02
CA LEU A 224 16.31 -16.85 0.34
C LEU A 224 16.51 -16.94 -1.17
N ASN A 225 17.25 -16.00 -1.77
CA ASN A 225 17.56 -16.07 -3.20
C ASN A 225 18.38 -17.31 -3.57
N ASN A 226 19.35 -17.70 -2.73
CA ASN A 226 20.15 -18.91 -2.95
C ASN A 226 19.30 -20.18 -2.74
N LEU A 227 18.43 -20.20 -1.73
CA LEU A 227 17.55 -21.35 -1.45
C LEU A 227 16.57 -21.61 -2.61
N PHE A 228 16.00 -20.55 -3.17
CA PHE A 228 15.02 -20.63 -4.25
C PHE A 228 15.64 -20.60 -5.66
N GLU A 229 16.97 -20.56 -5.77
CA GLU A 229 17.69 -20.67 -7.04
C GLU A 229 17.39 -22.01 -7.74
N ILE A 230 17.29 -23.10 -6.95
CA ILE A 230 16.87 -24.43 -7.43
C ILE A 230 15.45 -24.36 -8.04
N ASP A 231 14.60 -23.54 -7.44
CA ASP A 231 13.24 -23.29 -7.88
C ASP A 231 13.12 -22.26 -9.01
N LYS A 232 14.26 -21.71 -9.47
CA LYS A 232 14.37 -20.78 -10.59
C LYS A 232 13.62 -19.46 -10.37
N VAL A 233 13.51 -19.03 -9.11
CA VAL A 233 12.86 -17.78 -8.72
C VAL A 233 13.78 -17.00 -7.79
N LYS A 234 13.89 -15.68 -8.00
CA LYS A 234 14.75 -14.79 -7.23
C LYS A 234 14.07 -13.46 -6.97
N ILE A 235 14.19 -12.92 -5.77
CA ILE A 235 13.68 -11.61 -5.40
C ILE A 235 14.46 -10.52 -6.14
N ASN A 236 13.75 -9.52 -6.67
CA ASN A 236 14.33 -8.36 -7.30
C ASN A 236 15.04 -7.46 -6.25
N GLN A 237 16.22 -6.93 -6.61
CA GLN A 237 16.99 -6.00 -5.78
C GLN A 237 16.20 -4.73 -5.42
N GLU A 238 15.28 -4.31 -6.29
CA GLU A 238 14.42 -3.15 -6.04
C GLU A 238 13.54 -3.36 -4.81
N LEU A 239 13.02 -4.58 -4.59
CA LEU A 239 12.22 -4.91 -3.40
C LEU A 239 13.06 -4.82 -2.11
N LEU A 240 14.31 -5.29 -2.14
CA LEU A 240 15.24 -5.14 -1.01
C LEU A 240 15.48 -3.66 -0.70
N THR A 241 15.66 -2.84 -1.74
CA THR A 241 15.88 -1.39 -1.60
C THR A 241 14.66 -0.71 -0.95
N LEU A 242 13.44 -1.07 -1.36
CA LEU A 242 12.22 -0.58 -0.74
C LEU A 242 12.11 -0.99 0.73
N LYS A 243 12.39 -2.26 1.08
CA LYS A 243 12.37 -2.72 2.48
C LYS A 243 13.43 -2.05 3.35
N LEU A 244 14.63 -1.77 2.81
CA LEU A 244 15.65 -0.99 3.52
C LEU A 244 15.20 0.45 3.76
N LYS A 245 14.56 1.10 2.78
CA LYS A 245 13.96 2.43 2.96
C LYS A 245 12.86 2.42 4.04
N GLN A 246 11.99 1.41 4.05
CA GLN A 246 10.96 1.26 5.10
C GLN A 246 11.60 1.17 6.49
N LEU A 247 12.68 0.39 6.62
CA LEU A 247 13.44 0.25 7.86
C LEU A 247 14.05 1.59 8.31
N ASP A 248 14.61 2.37 7.38
CA ASP A 248 15.19 3.68 7.66
C ASP A 248 14.14 4.71 8.13
N VAL A 249 12.98 4.74 7.48
CA VAL A 249 11.85 5.58 7.88
C VAL A 249 11.34 5.19 9.27
N MET A 250 11.21 3.89 9.54
CA MET A 250 10.81 3.40 10.85
C MET A 250 11.85 3.73 11.93
N TYR A 251 13.15 3.67 11.62
CA TYR A 251 14.20 4.11 12.52
C TYR A 251 14.08 5.60 12.87
N LYS A 252 13.86 6.47 11.88
CA LYS A 252 13.63 7.90 12.11
C LYS A 252 12.44 8.13 13.05
N TYR A 253 11.35 7.39 12.84
CA TYR A 253 10.17 7.45 13.70
C TYR A 253 10.46 7.08 15.16
N GLN A 254 11.13 5.95 15.38
CA GLN A 254 11.49 5.48 16.72
C GLN A 254 12.39 6.50 17.44
N LYS A 255 13.36 7.07 16.72
CA LYS A 255 14.23 8.13 17.26
C LYS A 255 13.44 9.37 17.67
N GLN A 256 12.48 9.81 16.85
CA GLN A 256 11.64 10.96 17.17
C GLN A 256 10.76 10.68 18.39
N LEU A 257 10.17 9.49 18.47
CA LEU A 257 9.33 9.08 19.61
C LEU A 257 10.12 9.04 20.92
N GLU A 258 11.39 8.61 20.88
CA GLU A 258 12.28 8.66 22.04
C GLU A 258 12.52 10.10 22.50
N VAL A 259 12.82 11.02 21.58
CA VAL A 259 13.01 12.45 21.89
C VAL A 259 11.74 13.07 22.49
N GLU A 260 10.57 12.78 21.92
CA GLU A 260 9.28 13.27 22.43
C GLU A 260 9.00 12.73 23.85
N ARG A 261 9.27 11.45 24.09
CA ARG A 261 9.14 10.84 25.43
C ARG A 261 10.07 11.48 26.44
N GLU A 262 11.31 11.79 26.07
CA GLU A 262 12.26 12.49 26.94
C GLU A 262 11.80 13.92 27.25
N LEU A 263 11.29 14.64 26.25
CA LEU A 263 10.77 16.00 26.40
C LEU A 263 9.53 16.03 27.32
N LEU A 264 8.60 15.08 27.16
CA LEU A 264 7.43 14.95 28.03
C LEU A 264 7.81 14.60 29.48
N LYS A 265 8.82 13.74 29.68
CA LYS A 265 9.34 13.44 31.02
C LYS A 265 9.94 14.69 31.67
N ALA A 266 10.74 15.45 30.91
CA ALA A 266 11.36 16.68 31.39
C ALA A 266 10.32 17.75 31.76
N GLN A 267 9.30 17.97 30.91
CA GLN A 267 8.21 18.90 31.22
C GLN A 267 7.46 18.52 32.50
N LYS A 268 7.19 17.22 32.70
CA LYS A 268 6.55 16.73 33.93
C LYS A 268 7.42 16.94 35.17
N GLU A 269 8.74 16.78 35.05
CA GLU A 269 9.67 17.05 36.14
C GLU A 269 9.72 18.54 36.47
N GLU A 270 9.77 19.40 35.46
CA GLU A 270 9.76 20.86 35.63
C GLU A 270 8.48 21.35 36.32
N ILE A 271 7.31 20.83 35.93
CA ILE A 271 6.03 21.15 36.59
C ILE A 271 6.03 20.71 38.06
N ARG A 272 6.57 19.51 38.36
CA ARG A 272 6.67 19.03 39.74
C ARG A 272 7.59 19.90 40.58
N GLU A 273 8.70 20.33 40.00
CA GLU A 273 9.66 21.20 40.68
C GLU A 273 9.05 22.58 40.97
N GLN A 274 8.36 23.18 40.00
CA GLN A 274 7.62 24.43 40.17
C GLN A 274 6.58 24.33 41.30
N GLN A 275 5.82 23.22 41.36
CA GLN A 275 4.85 22.99 42.42
C GLN A 275 5.49 22.83 43.81
N LYS A 276 6.68 22.23 43.91
CA LYS A 276 7.41 22.13 45.18
C LYS A 276 7.91 23.49 45.64
N VAL A 277 8.51 24.27 44.74
CA VAL A 277 8.96 25.64 45.02
C VAL A 277 7.80 26.51 45.50
N GLU A 278 6.64 26.45 44.83
CA GLU A 278 5.45 27.21 45.25
C GLU A 278 4.99 26.81 46.66
N LYS A 279 4.96 25.50 46.97
CA LYS A 279 4.62 25.02 48.31
C LYS A 279 5.61 25.48 49.38
N GLU A 280 6.91 25.45 49.09
CA GLU A 280 7.94 25.93 50.01
C GLU A 280 7.81 27.43 50.30
N ILE A 281 7.56 28.24 49.25
CA ILE A 281 7.31 29.68 49.41
C ILE A 281 6.09 29.92 50.29
N GLN A 282 4.99 29.19 50.05
CA GLN A 282 3.78 29.30 50.87
C GLN A 282 4.02 28.88 52.33
N GLN A 283 4.77 27.81 52.56
CA GLN A 283 5.11 27.33 53.91
C GLN A 283 6.02 28.30 54.65
N ALA A 284 7.04 28.82 53.98
CA ALA A 284 7.96 29.82 54.55
C ALA A 284 7.21 31.11 54.91
N LYS A 285 6.33 31.60 54.03
CA LYS A 285 5.47 32.76 54.29
C LYS A 285 4.58 32.54 55.51
N ALA A 286 3.92 31.39 55.58
CA ALA A 286 3.07 31.05 56.73
C ALA A 286 3.86 30.90 58.03
N LYS A 287 5.12 30.45 57.98
CA LYS A 287 6.01 30.37 59.14
C LYS A 287 6.43 31.76 59.61
N LEU A 288 6.92 32.60 58.70
CA LEU A 288 7.32 33.98 59.00
C LEU A 288 6.14 34.80 59.56
N GLU A 289 4.93 34.66 59.01
CA GLU A 289 3.74 35.34 59.54
C GLU A 289 3.36 34.88 60.96
N LYS A 290 3.58 33.61 61.30
CA LYS A 290 3.34 33.10 62.66
C LYS A 290 4.37 33.64 63.65
N GLU A 291 5.65 33.64 63.27
CA GLU A 291 6.75 34.16 64.09
C GLU A 291 6.61 35.67 64.31
N GLU A 292 6.26 36.44 63.26
CA GLU A 292 5.97 37.87 63.34
C GLU A 292 4.84 38.15 64.34
N ARG A 293 3.71 37.42 64.25
CA ARG A 293 2.60 37.53 65.21
C ARG A 293 3.02 37.15 66.63
N GLN A 294 3.87 36.13 66.79
CA GLN A 294 4.34 35.71 68.10
C GLN A 294 5.20 36.81 68.75
N PHE A 295 6.20 37.34 68.03
CA PHE A 295 7.06 38.40 68.55
C PHE A 295 6.32 39.70 68.80
N GLN A 296 5.37 40.09 67.92
CA GLN A 296 4.51 41.25 68.17
C GLN A 296 3.68 41.08 69.45
N ASN A 297 3.12 39.89 69.67
CA ASN A 297 2.35 39.61 70.88
C ASN A 297 3.23 39.61 72.14
N GLU A 298 4.42 39.01 72.10
CA GLU A 298 5.38 39.01 73.21
C GLU A 298 5.87 40.43 73.53
N MET A 299 6.21 41.21 72.51
CA MET A 299 6.60 42.61 72.64
C MET A 299 5.46 43.44 73.26
N SER A 300 4.21 43.24 72.85
CA SER A 300 3.05 43.92 73.45
C SER A 300 2.86 43.58 74.93
N LYS A 301 3.19 42.36 75.36
CA LYS A 301 3.13 41.94 76.77
C LYS A 301 4.25 42.59 77.58
N LEU A 302 5.48 42.59 77.05
CA LEU A 302 6.63 43.21 77.70
C LEU A 302 6.45 44.73 77.84
N LEU A 303 5.89 45.40 76.83
CA LEU A 303 5.54 46.83 76.91
C LEU A 303 4.54 47.12 78.03
N LYS A 304 3.53 46.25 78.24
CA LYS A 304 2.58 46.38 79.36
C LYS A 304 3.26 46.18 80.71
N TYR A 305 4.18 45.22 80.82
CA TYR A 305 4.93 44.99 82.06
C TYR A 305 5.89 46.13 82.38
N LEU A 306 6.56 46.70 81.37
CA LEU A 306 7.42 47.87 81.52
C LEU A 306 6.64 49.08 82.06
N ASN A 307 5.46 49.34 81.52
CA ASN A 307 4.59 50.43 81.99
C ASN A 307 4.03 50.22 83.40
N SER A 308 4.05 48.98 83.92
CA SER A 308 3.49 48.61 85.23
C SER A 308 4.57 48.36 86.29
N ALA A 309 5.85 48.43 85.93
CA ALA A 309 6.97 48.14 86.81
C ALA A 309 7.34 49.35 87.68
N ASN A 310 7.48 49.13 88.99
CA ASN A 310 7.77 50.19 89.98
C ASN A 310 9.27 50.34 90.31
N ASN A 311 10.12 49.44 89.80
CA ASN A 311 11.53 49.33 90.19
C ASN A 311 12.45 49.55 88.97
N GLU A 312 13.45 50.43 89.06
CA GLU A 312 14.32 50.82 87.94
C GLU A 312 15.11 49.64 87.33
N VAL A 313 15.50 48.68 88.17
CA VAL A 313 16.24 47.48 87.71
C VAL A 313 15.35 46.59 86.84
N GLU A 314 14.08 46.42 87.18
CA GLU A 314 13.13 45.62 86.39
C GLU A 314 12.79 46.31 85.07
N GLN A 315 12.65 47.64 85.08
CA GLN A 315 12.42 48.43 83.86
C GLN A 315 13.56 48.26 82.85
N ASN A 316 14.82 48.29 83.30
CA ASN A 316 15.97 48.06 82.43
C ASN A 316 15.98 46.65 81.82
N ILE A 317 15.66 45.61 82.60
CA ILE A 317 15.59 44.22 82.08
C ILE A 317 14.49 44.06 81.02
N TYR A 318 13.33 44.70 81.20
CA TYR A 318 12.26 44.66 80.19
C TYR A 318 12.63 45.46 78.95
N ALA A 319 13.30 46.61 79.09
CA ALA A 319 13.76 47.42 77.98
C ALA A 319 14.78 46.67 77.10
N ASP A 320 15.74 45.96 77.69
CA ASP A 320 16.72 45.16 76.95
C ASP A 320 16.05 44.03 76.16
N LYS A 321 15.08 43.32 76.76
CA LYS A 321 14.33 42.27 76.07
C LYS A 321 13.45 42.79 74.94
N ILE A 322 12.87 43.98 75.09
CA ILE A 322 12.10 44.63 74.02
C ILE A 322 13.03 44.94 72.84
N ARG A 323 14.23 45.47 73.12
CA ARG A 323 15.23 45.75 72.09
C ARG A 323 15.68 44.50 71.34
N GLU A 324 15.91 43.39 72.05
CA GLU A 324 16.20 42.10 71.41
C GLU A 324 15.06 41.61 70.50
N LEU A 325 13.80 41.78 70.93
CA LEU A 325 12.64 41.43 70.11
C LEU A 325 12.48 42.35 68.90
N GLU A 326 12.74 43.64 69.05
CA GLU A 326 12.74 44.60 67.93
C GLU A 326 13.77 44.23 66.86
N ASP A 327 14.98 43.85 67.28
CA ASP A 327 16.02 43.43 66.35
C ASP A 327 15.66 42.11 65.63
N LYS A 328 15.04 41.15 66.34
CA LYS A 328 14.48 39.93 65.72
C LYS A 328 13.34 40.22 64.73
N ILE A 329 12.47 41.19 65.03
CA ILE A 329 11.39 41.60 64.12
C ILE A 329 11.98 42.23 62.85
N LYS A 330 13.02 43.07 62.97
CA LYS A 330 13.71 43.64 61.80
C LYS A 330 14.37 42.56 60.93
N GLU A 331 14.95 41.53 61.55
CA GLU A 331 15.53 40.39 60.84
C GLU A 331 14.44 39.62 60.08
N LEU A 332 13.30 39.33 60.72
CA LEU A 332 12.14 38.71 60.06
C LEU A 332 11.57 39.55 58.92
N GLU A 333 11.52 40.88 59.06
CA GLU A 333 11.06 41.77 57.98
C GLU A 333 11.97 41.66 56.75
N LYS A 334 13.29 41.53 56.96
CA LYS A 334 14.25 41.30 55.88
C LYS A 334 14.00 39.96 55.20
N ASP A 335 13.85 38.88 55.97
CA ASP A 335 13.59 37.54 55.43
C ASP A 335 12.27 37.49 54.65
N LYS A 336 11.22 38.14 55.16
CA LYS A 336 9.93 38.28 54.48
C LYS A 336 10.07 39.02 53.15
N ASN A 337 10.82 40.12 53.13
CA ASN A 337 11.08 40.86 51.89
C ASN A 337 11.84 40.01 50.87
N ASP A 338 12.78 39.18 51.30
CA ASP A 338 13.53 38.29 50.41
C ASP A 338 12.64 37.16 49.86
N VAL A 339 11.73 36.58 50.67
CA VAL A 339 10.71 35.64 50.18
C VAL A 339 9.77 36.31 49.18
N LEU A 340 9.34 37.55 49.42
CA LEU A 340 8.48 38.31 48.50
C LEU A 340 9.19 38.64 47.17
N LYS A 341 10.49 38.96 47.22
CA LYS A 341 11.30 39.14 46.01
C LYS A 341 11.40 37.84 45.21
N ARG A 342 11.53 36.68 45.87
CA ARG A 342 11.53 35.37 45.20
C ARG A 342 10.16 34.98 44.64
N GLU A 343 9.07 35.38 45.31
CA GLU A 343 7.70 35.17 44.83
C GLU A 343 7.42 36.03 43.58
N SER A 344 7.82 37.30 43.61
CA SER A 344 7.58 38.25 42.50
C SER A 344 8.53 38.07 41.32
N ASN A 345 9.81 37.78 41.55
CA ASN A 345 10.79 37.54 40.50
C ASN A 345 10.92 36.03 40.24
N THR A 346 10.25 35.55 39.20
CA THR A 346 10.28 34.14 38.79
C THR A 346 11.60 33.70 38.18
N ARG A 347 12.54 34.62 37.92
CA ARG A 347 13.87 34.34 37.37
C ARG A 347 14.96 34.29 38.45
N ALA A 348 14.68 34.79 39.65
CA ALA A 348 15.63 34.75 40.76
C ALA A 348 15.82 33.32 41.26
N GLY A 349 17.06 32.95 41.54
CA GLY A 349 17.40 31.61 42.01
C GLY A 349 18.89 31.42 42.24
N PHE A 350 19.29 30.17 42.44
CA PHE A 350 20.68 29.77 42.61
C PHE A 350 21.15 28.95 41.41
N VAL A 351 22.28 29.32 40.84
CA VAL A 351 23.04 28.46 39.94
C VAL A 351 24.02 27.65 40.78
N TYR A 352 23.93 26.33 40.71
CA TYR A 352 24.80 25.41 41.42
C TYR A 352 25.80 24.76 40.46
N ILE A 353 27.02 24.57 40.95
CA ILE A 353 28.06 23.80 40.27
C ILE A 353 28.41 22.64 41.20
N ILE A 354 28.12 21.42 40.75
CA ILE A 354 28.28 20.20 41.54
C ILE A 354 29.07 19.14 40.76
N SER A 355 29.78 18.28 41.46
CA SER A 355 30.49 17.14 40.84
C SER A 355 30.20 15.84 41.59
N ASN A 356 30.44 14.71 40.93
CA ASN A 356 30.35 13.40 41.55
C ASN A 356 31.41 12.51 40.94
N ILE A 357 32.58 12.50 41.58
CA ILE A 357 33.77 11.80 41.09
C ILE A 357 33.51 10.30 40.95
N GLY A 358 32.80 9.71 41.91
CA GLY A 358 32.55 8.27 41.90
C GLY A 358 31.64 7.79 40.77
N SER A 359 30.75 8.65 40.26
CA SER A 359 29.79 8.30 39.20
C SER A 359 30.23 8.75 37.81
N PHE A 360 30.83 9.95 37.71
CA PHE A 360 31.14 10.58 36.41
C PHE A 360 32.65 10.77 36.16
N GLY A 361 33.50 10.52 37.16
CA GLY A 361 34.93 10.73 37.08
C GLY A 361 35.35 12.17 37.40
N GLN A 362 36.67 12.41 37.32
CA GLN A 362 37.26 13.72 37.59
C GLN A 362 36.95 14.74 36.48
N ASN A 363 36.90 16.02 36.85
CA ASN A 363 36.67 17.15 35.94
C ASN A 363 35.35 17.05 35.16
N VAL A 364 34.33 16.44 35.76
CA VAL A 364 32.97 16.42 35.24
C VAL A 364 32.05 17.15 36.21
N TYR A 365 31.51 18.27 35.76
CA TYR A 365 30.67 19.14 36.56
C TYR A 365 29.28 19.22 35.98
N LYS A 366 28.27 19.18 36.85
CA LYS A 366 26.90 19.57 36.52
C LYS A 366 26.71 21.04 36.87
N ILE A 367 26.23 21.80 35.90
CA ILE A 367 25.84 23.19 36.06
C ILE A 367 24.34 23.25 35.86
N GLY A 368 23.60 23.67 36.88
CA GLY A 368 22.15 23.82 36.78
C GLY A 368 21.63 24.91 37.71
N MET A 369 20.35 25.22 37.60
CA MET A 369 19.70 26.20 38.47
C MET A 369 18.57 25.63 39.32
N THR A 370 18.30 26.30 40.43
CA THR A 370 17.18 25.99 41.33
C THR A 370 16.53 27.27 41.83
N ARG A 371 15.22 27.23 41.97
CA ARG A 371 14.41 28.30 42.56
C ARG A 371 13.96 28.00 43.99
N ARG A 372 14.39 26.86 44.54
CA ARG A 372 14.12 26.46 45.92
C ARG A 372 14.65 27.51 46.88
N LEU A 373 13.97 27.67 48.02
CA LEU A 373 14.45 28.56 49.07
C LEU A 373 15.77 28.05 49.64
N GLU A 374 15.86 26.73 49.82
CA GLU A 374 17.03 25.98 50.25
C GLU A 374 17.64 25.20 49.07
N PRO A 375 18.72 25.69 48.43
CA PRO A 375 19.29 25.03 47.25
C PRO A 375 19.92 23.66 47.56
N MET A 376 20.35 23.43 48.80
CA MET A 376 20.93 22.15 49.23
C MET A 376 19.94 20.99 49.16
N ASP A 377 18.65 21.23 49.43
CA ASP A 377 17.62 20.20 49.34
C ASP A 377 17.48 19.66 47.91
N ARG A 378 17.56 20.54 46.90
CA ARG A 378 17.56 20.12 45.50
C ARG A 378 18.78 19.25 45.18
N ILE A 379 19.96 19.62 45.67
CA ILE A 379 21.21 18.86 45.44
C ILE A 379 21.14 17.48 46.11
N ASN A 380 20.54 17.39 47.30
CA ASN A 380 20.30 16.13 48.00
C ASN A 380 19.26 15.25 47.27
N GLU A 381 18.19 15.84 46.73
CA GLU A 381 17.23 15.14 45.87
C GLU A 381 17.92 14.57 44.61
N LEU A 382 18.80 15.35 43.97
CA LEU A 382 19.57 14.91 42.81
C LEU A 382 20.54 13.77 43.16
N SER A 383 21.16 13.84 44.34
CA SER A 383 22.08 12.82 44.85
C SER A 383 21.39 11.49 45.14
N SER A 384 20.21 11.52 45.75
CA SER A 384 19.50 10.32 46.19
C SER A 384 18.80 9.55 45.07
N ALA A 385 18.41 10.24 43.99
CA ALA A 385 17.53 9.64 42.98
C ALA A 385 18.25 8.88 41.87
N SER A 386 19.50 9.21 41.54
CA SER A 386 20.07 8.89 40.22
C SER A 386 21.53 8.44 40.20
N VAL A 387 22.24 8.47 41.33
CA VAL A 387 23.68 8.18 41.40
C VAL A 387 24.04 7.43 42.69
N PRO A 388 25.08 6.57 42.67
CA PRO A 388 25.50 5.78 43.83
C PRO A 388 26.18 6.59 44.96
N PHE A 389 26.77 7.75 44.63
CA PHE A 389 27.46 8.61 45.59
C PHE A 389 26.77 9.99 45.63
N PRO A 390 26.85 10.74 46.75
CA PRO A 390 26.34 12.09 46.81
C PRO A 390 27.12 13.06 45.92
N PHE A 391 26.50 14.17 45.55
CA PHE A 391 27.17 15.26 44.83
C PHE A 391 27.98 16.15 45.81
N ASP A 392 29.20 16.49 45.41
CA ASP A 392 30.01 17.52 46.06
C ASP A 392 29.65 18.89 45.48
N VAL A 393 29.50 19.91 46.34
CA VAL A 393 29.13 21.27 45.94
C VAL A 393 30.37 22.14 45.81
N HIS A 394 30.59 22.67 44.62
CA HIS A 394 31.71 23.56 44.34
C HIS A 394 31.33 25.04 44.42
N ALA A 395 30.11 25.41 44.02
CA ALA A 395 29.63 26.78 44.15
C ALA A 395 28.10 26.85 44.20
N LEU A 396 27.59 27.84 44.93
CA LEU A 396 26.19 28.24 44.97
C LEU A 396 26.12 29.74 44.71
N ILE A 397 25.66 30.10 43.51
CA ILE A 397 25.65 31.48 43.03
C ILE A 397 24.21 31.96 43.02
N PHE A 398 23.85 32.82 43.97
CA PHE A 398 22.57 33.53 43.90
C PHE A 398 22.61 34.51 42.73
N SER A 399 21.56 34.55 41.90
CA SER A 399 21.38 35.51 40.81
C SER A 399 19.92 35.96 40.75
N GLU A 400 19.70 37.24 40.43
CA GLU A 400 18.36 37.78 40.15
C GLU A 400 17.78 37.24 38.83
N ASP A 401 18.65 36.77 37.92
CA ASP A 401 18.31 36.05 36.69
C ASP A 401 19.19 34.80 36.56
N ALA A 402 18.84 33.76 37.31
CA ALA A 402 19.55 32.49 37.29
C ALA A 402 19.50 31.80 35.91
N PRO A 403 18.38 31.78 35.18
CA PRO A 403 18.34 31.22 33.82
C PRO A 403 19.31 31.91 32.85
N ALA A 404 19.49 33.23 32.92
CA ALA A 404 20.44 33.91 32.04
C ALA A 404 21.89 33.48 32.31
N LEU A 405 22.29 33.45 33.59
CA LEU A 405 23.64 33.03 33.99
C LEU A 405 23.90 31.57 33.59
N GLU A 406 22.96 30.66 33.87
CA GLU A 406 23.04 29.26 33.46
C GLU A 406 23.21 29.11 31.95
N ASN A 407 22.38 29.77 31.15
CA ASN A 407 22.45 29.70 29.69
C ASN A 407 23.80 30.21 29.15
N THR A 408 24.36 31.27 29.74
CA THR A 408 25.70 31.76 29.39
C THR A 408 26.77 30.69 29.62
N LEU A 409 26.74 30.02 30.79
CA LEU A 409 27.66 28.94 31.11
C LEU A 409 27.47 27.74 30.16
N HIS A 410 26.23 27.30 29.92
CA HIS A 410 25.92 26.18 29.02
C HIS A 410 26.37 26.47 27.58
N ASN A 411 26.13 27.68 27.08
CA ASN A 411 26.54 28.07 25.73
C ASN A 411 28.05 28.10 25.58
N TYR A 412 28.78 28.61 26.58
CA TYR A 412 30.23 28.62 26.58
C TYR A 412 30.83 27.20 26.61
N PHE A 413 30.24 26.30 27.39
CA PHE A 413 30.72 24.93 27.55
C PHE A 413 30.04 23.89 26.64
N ARG A 414 29.25 24.31 25.65
CA ARG A 414 28.51 23.41 24.74
C ARG A 414 29.40 22.37 24.06
N ASP A 415 30.58 22.79 23.61
CA ASP A 415 31.56 21.90 22.98
C ASP A 415 32.20 20.90 23.96
N LYS A 416 32.04 21.13 25.27
CA LYS A 416 32.55 20.29 26.37
C LYS A 416 31.46 19.49 27.09
N GLU A 417 30.21 19.52 26.63
CA GLU A 417 29.14 18.65 27.12
C GLU A 417 29.50 17.16 27.00
N VAL A 418 29.21 16.39 28.04
CA VAL A 418 29.39 14.93 28.07
C VAL A 418 28.36 14.24 27.17
N ASN A 419 27.11 14.70 27.18
CA ASN A 419 26.04 14.16 26.34
C ASN A 419 25.74 15.10 25.16
N LYS A 420 26.30 14.80 23.99
CA LYS A 420 26.08 15.57 22.75
C LYS A 420 24.70 15.38 22.10
N VAL A 421 23.94 14.39 22.54
CA VAL A 421 22.65 14.03 21.93
C VAL A 421 21.50 14.74 22.66
N ASN A 422 21.58 14.79 23.99
CA ASN A 422 20.57 15.45 24.82
C ASN A 422 21.23 16.60 25.62
N PRO A 423 21.13 17.86 25.13
CA PRO A 423 21.77 19.01 25.78
C PRO A 423 21.13 19.37 27.13
N ARG A 424 19.94 18.84 27.45
CA ARG A 424 19.33 19.01 28.78
C ARG A 424 20.04 18.19 29.86
N LYS A 425 20.96 17.30 29.49
CA LYS A 425 21.85 16.59 30.41
C LYS A 425 23.11 17.43 30.61
N GLU A 426 22.98 18.43 31.46
CA GLU A 426 23.91 19.54 31.70
C GLU A 426 25.19 19.14 32.45
N PHE A 427 25.88 18.10 31.99
CA PHE A 427 27.17 17.65 32.50
C PHE A 427 28.26 18.05 31.51
N PHE A 428 29.31 18.69 32.01
CA PHE A 428 30.40 19.25 31.22
C PHE A 428 31.74 18.71 31.70
N LYS A 429 32.60 18.32 30.76
CA LYS A 429 33.97 17.89 31.04
C LYS A 429 34.92 19.08 30.92
N VAL A 430 35.15 19.76 32.04
CA VAL A 430 35.84 21.06 32.10
C VAL A 430 36.69 21.15 33.36
N ASP A 431 37.67 22.06 33.36
CA ASP A 431 38.40 22.39 34.58
C ASP A 431 37.59 23.37 35.44
N LEU A 432 37.61 23.20 36.77
CA LEU A 432 36.91 24.11 37.68
C LEU A 432 37.44 25.53 37.57
N GLN A 433 38.74 25.68 37.30
CA GLN A 433 39.36 26.99 37.14
C GLN A 433 38.77 27.77 35.96
N GLU A 434 38.46 27.09 34.86
CA GLU A 434 37.82 27.68 33.69
C GLU A 434 36.39 28.15 34.02
N ILE A 435 35.64 27.39 34.83
CA ILE A 435 34.32 27.81 35.31
C ILE A 435 34.43 29.07 36.18
N LYS A 436 35.40 29.12 37.12
CA LYS A 436 35.61 30.29 37.98
C LYS A 436 35.91 31.55 37.18
N GLU A 437 36.83 31.46 36.21
CA GLU A 437 37.22 32.59 35.37
C GLU A 437 36.01 33.17 34.63
N LEU A 438 35.17 32.29 34.07
CA LEU A 438 33.95 32.71 33.38
C LEU A 438 32.93 33.33 34.34
N VAL A 439 32.70 32.73 35.51
CA VAL A 439 31.78 33.26 36.51
C VAL A 439 32.25 34.63 37.01
N HIS A 440 33.53 34.81 37.31
CA HIS A 440 34.07 36.11 37.75
C HIS A 440 34.03 37.19 36.67
N LYS A 441 34.08 36.79 35.40
CA LYS A 441 33.97 37.72 34.27
C LYS A 441 32.53 38.19 34.04
N GLU A 442 31.58 37.26 34.11
CA GLU A 442 30.17 37.53 33.77
C GLU A 442 29.34 37.96 35.00
N TYR A 443 29.81 37.68 36.22
CA TYR A 443 29.11 37.94 37.46
C TYR A 443 29.93 38.77 38.46
N ASN A 444 29.43 39.98 38.77
CA ASN A 444 30.14 40.99 39.57
C ASN A 444 30.16 40.73 41.08
N ASN A 445 29.49 39.68 41.58
CA ASN A 445 29.45 39.39 43.02
C ASN A 445 30.54 38.41 43.44
N THR A 446 31.01 38.55 44.67
CA THR A 446 31.95 37.62 45.30
C THR A 446 31.29 36.25 45.47
N VAL A 447 31.67 35.30 44.63
CA VAL A 447 31.25 33.89 44.73
C VAL A 447 32.29 33.11 45.52
N HIS A 448 31.84 32.32 46.49
CA HIS A 448 32.67 31.34 47.17
C HIS A 448 32.73 30.05 46.37
N PHE A 449 33.95 29.61 46.07
CA PHE A 449 34.23 28.34 45.42
C PHE A 449 34.94 27.37 46.37
N THR A 450 34.53 26.11 46.33
CA THR A 450 35.21 25.00 46.99
C THR A 450 35.98 24.20 45.93
N ASP A 451 37.31 24.22 46.04
CA ASP A 451 38.18 23.68 44.99
C ASP A 451 38.27 22.16 45.01
N LEU A 452 38.24 21.59 46.21
CA LEU A 452 38.40 20.16 46.43
C LEU A 452 37.03 19.51 46.67
N ALA A 453 36.70 18.52 45.84
CA ALA A 453 35.59 17.61 46.10
C ALA A 453 35.98 16.67 47.26
N VAL A 454 35.09 16.53 48.25
CA VAL A 454 35.35 15.68 49.43
C VAL A 454 35.24 14.22 49.03
N ALA A 455 34.18 13.85 48.30
CA ALA A 455 33.93 12.51 47.77
C ALA A 455 34.18 11.38 48.79
N GLU A 456 33.76 11.59 50.05
CA GLU A 456 34.10 10.73 51.20
C GLU A 456 33.75 9.26 50.97
N GLN A 457 32.49 8.99 50.62
CA GLN A 457 31.99 7.63 50.37
C GLN A 457 32.71 6.92 49.22
N TYR A 458 33.17 7.66 48.21
CA TYR A 458 33.89 7.10 47.08
C TYR A 458 35.30 6.65 47.49
N TYR A 459 36.04 7.51 48.19
CA TYR A 459 37.38 7.17 48.68
C TYR A 459 37.34 6.06 49.73
N GLU A 460 36.33 6.04 50.60
CA GLU A 460 36.10 4.95 51.55
C GLU A 460 35.82 3.64 50.81
N SER A 461 34.99 3.66 49.77
CA SER A 461 34.71 2.46 48.95
C SER A 461 35.96 1.93 48.26
N ILE A 462 36.83 2.80 47.72
CA ILE A 462 38.11 2.38 47.15
C ILE A 462 39.00 1.73 48.20
N LYS A 463 39.09 2.35 49.39
CA LYS A 463 39.90 1.84 50.50
C LYS A 463 39.45 0.44 50.91
N LEU A 464 38.15 0.22 51.04
CA LEU A 464 37.55 -1.09 51.35
C LEU A 464 37.77 -2.14 50.26
N CYS A 465 37.96 -1.75 49.00
CA CYS A 465 38.32 -2.68 47.92
C CYS A 465 39.82 -3.00 47.84
N SER A 466 40.67 -2.16 48.45
CA SER A 466 42.13 -2.36 48.49
C SER A 466 42.63 -3.15 49.71
N GLU A 467 41.74 -3.40 50.66
CA GLU A 467 41.90 -4.36 51.77
C GLU A 467 41.36 -5.74 51.35
#